data_AF-A0A4Z2II96-F1
#
_entry.id   AF-A0A4Z2II96-F1
#
_cell.length_a   1.000
_cell.length_b   1.000
_cell.length_c   1.000
_cell.angle_alpha   90.00
_cell.angle_beta   90.00
_cell.angle_gamma   90.00
#
_symmetry.space_group_name_H-M   'P 1'
#
loop_
_entity.id
_entity.type
_entity.pdbx_description
1 polymer ?
#
loop_
_entity_poly.entity_id
_entity_poly.type
_entity_poly.pdbx_seq_one_letter_code
_entity_poly.pdbx_strand_id
1 'polypeptide(L)'
;MPLCLLPGYRYYRGAVGALLVYDIAKHLTYENVERWLKELRDHADNNIVIMLVGNKSDLRHLRAVPTDEARAFAEKNNLSFIETSALDSTNVEESFKNILTEIYRIVSQKQIAERSAHDESPGNNVVDISVPPTTDGQRGSKLQCCQNL
;
A
#
# COMPACT_ATOMS: atom_id res chain seq x y z
N MET A 1 -20.43 29.27 -4.67
CA MET A 1 -19.05 29.43 -5.18
C MET A 1 -18.11 28.78 -4.19
N PRO A 2 -17.73 27.50 -4.39
CA PRO A 2 -16.91 26.80 -3.42
C PRO A 2 -15.48 27.32 -3.52
N LEU A 3 -14.95 27.70 -2.37
CA LEU A 3 -13.63 28.28 -2.17
C LEU A 3 -12.57 27.25 -2.57
N CYS A 4 -11.93 27.46 -3.71
CA CYS A 4 -10.79 26.68 -4.20
C CYS A 4 -9.56 27.06 -3.37
N LEU A 5 -9.43 26.49 -2.18
CA LEU A 5 -8.37 26.83 -1.24
C LEU A 5 -7.70 25.56 -0.73
N LEU A 6 -7.02 24.82 -1.60
CA LEU A 6 -6.18 23.72 -1.13
C LEU A 6 -4.91 23.51 -1.97
N PRO A 7 -3.83 24.26 -1.72
CA PRO A 7 -2.49 23.94 -2.20
C PRO A 7 -1.77 22.87 -1.35
N GLY A 8 -2.49 21.99 -0.63
CA GLY A 8 -1.89 20.97 0.25
C GLY A 8 -2.47 19.55 0.13
N TYR A 9 -3.80 19.41 0.05
CA TYR A 9 -4.48 18.10 0.08
C TYR A 9 -4.20 17.16 -1.11
N ARG A 10 -3.67 17.69 -2.22
CA ARG A 10 -3.48 16.93 -3.46
C ARG A 10 -2.16 16.16 -3.53
N TYR A 11 -1.16 16.53 -2.72
CA TYR A 11 0.17 15.93 -2.79
C TYR A 11 0.25 14.57 -2.09
N TYR A 12 -0.61 14.32 -1.11
CA TYR A 12 -0.62 13.09 -0.31
C TYR A 12 -1.69 12.09 -0.75
N ARG A 13 -2.72 12.55 -1.47
CA ARG A 13 -3.85 11.71 -1.89
C ARG A 13 -3.42 10.72 -2.97
N GLY A 14 -3.48 9.42 -2.66
CA GLY A 14 -3.07 8.34 -3.55
C GLY A 14 -1.57 8.01 -3.50
N ALA A 15 -0.81 8.59 -2.56
CA ALA A 15 0.57 8.20 -2.34
C ALA A 15 0.64 6.83 -1.64
N VAL A 16 1.30 5.88 -2.29
CA VAL A 16 1.51 4.52 -1.75
C VAL A 16 2.77 4.39 -0.89
N GLY A 17 3.70 5.35 -1.01
CA GLY A 17 4.85 5.47 -0.12
C GLY A 17 5.45 6.87 -0.07
N ALA A 18 6.19 7.13 1.01
CA ALA A 18 6.85 8.41 1.28
C ALA A 18 8.25 8.20 1.85
N LEU A 19 9.20 9.02 1.38
CA LEU A 19 10.54 9.14 1.96
C LEU A 19 10.59 10.37 2.85
N LEU A 20 10.85 10.17 4.13
CA LEU A 20 10.95 11.21 5.13
C LEU A 20 12.42 11.53 5.36
N VAL A 21 12.91 12.60 4.72
CA VAL A 21 14.36 12.86 4.63
C VAL A 21 14.78 13.94 5.63
N TYR A 22 15.82 13.67 6.42
CA TYR A 22 16.51 14.66 7.26
C TYR A 22 18.01 14.69 6.91
N ASP A 23 18.72 15.71 7.41
CA ASP A 23 20.16 15.88 7.23
C ASP A 23 20.88 15.44 8.52
N ILE A 24 21.76 14.43 8.44
CA ILE A 24 22.46 13.90 9.62
C ILE A 24 23.38 14.92 10.30
N ALA A 25 23.80 15.97 9.59
CA ALA A 25 24.66 17.03 10.11
C ALA A 25 23.85 18.20 10.72
N LYS A 26 22.51 18.19 10.63
CA LYS A 26 21.65 19.26 11.14
C LYS A 26 20.51 18.71 11.99
N HIS A 27 20.69 18.77 13.32
CA HIS A 27 19.70 18.28 14.29
C HIS A 27 18.30 18.90 14.13
N LEU A 28 18.21 20.20 13.80
CA LEU A 28 16.92 20.87 13.55
C LEU A 28 16.09 20.20 12.43
N THR A 29 16.74 19.61 11.43
CA THR A 29 16.02 18.89 10.37
C THR A 29 15.41 17.58 10.86
N TYR A 30 16.05 16.96 11.86
CA TYR A 30 15.56 15.75 12.52
C TYR A 30 14.41 16.06 13.48
N GLU A 31 14.45 17.16 14.23
CA GLU A 31 13.31 17.58 15.08
C GLU A 31 12.02 17.79 14.27
N ASN A 32 12.14 18.26 13.02
CA ASN A 32 10.99 18.45 12.14
C ASN A 32 10.39 17.14 11.60
N VAL A 33 11.11 16.02 11.69
CA VAL A 33 10.66 14.70 11.21
C VAL A 33 9.37 14.27 11.90
N GLU A 34 9.26 14.49 13.22
CA GLU A 34 8.06 14.10 13.97
C GLU A 34 6.82 14.86 13.49
N ARG A 35 6.98 16.16 13.22
CA ARG A 35 5.92 17.00 12.66
C ARG A 35 5.51 16.50 11.26
N TRP A 36 6.47 16.25 10.39
CA TRP A 36 6.20 15.78 9.02
C TRP A 36 5.59 14.37 9.01
N LEU A 37 6.01 13.50 9.92
CA LEU A 37 5.40 12.18 10.10
C LEU A 37 3.92 12.29 10.48
N LYS A 38 3.60 13.22 11.39
CA LYS A 38 2.21 13.50 11.77
C LYS A 38 1.42 14.05 10.58
N GLU A 39 1.96 15.04 9.86
CA GLU A 39 1.31 15.60 8.67
C GLU A 39 1.06 14.53 7.60
N LEU A 40 2.00 13.60 7.39
CA LEU A 40 1.83 12.44 6.50
C LEU A 40 0.70 11.53 6.97
N ARG A 41 0.67 11.15 8.26
CA ARG A 41 -0.38 10.28 8.80
C ARG A 41 -1.77 10.93 8.79
N ASP A 42 -1.85 12.25 8.92
CA ASP A 42 -3.11 12.98 8.93
C ASP A 42 -3.72 13.14 7.53
N HIS A 43 -2.89 13.14 6.46
CA HIS A 43 -3.32 13.44 5.09
C HIS A 43 -3.17 12.29 4.08
N ALA A 44 -2.34 11.29 4.37
CA ALA A 44 -2.14 10.14 3.48
C ALA A 44 -3.06 8.97 3.86
N ASP A 45 -3.12 7.98 2.97
CA ASP A 45 -3.87 6.75 3.22
C ASP A 45 -3.21 5.92 4.34
N ASN A 46 -4.02 5.23 5.16
CA ASN A 46 -3.55 4.41 6.29
C ASN A 46 -2.54 3.30 5.93
N ASN A 47 -2.36 3.01 4.64
CA ASN A 47 -1.45 1.99 4.13
C ASN A 47 -0.22 2.55 3.45
N ILE A 48 0.07 3.84 3.61
CA ILE A 48 1.29 4.43 3.08
C ILE A 48 2.53 3.80 3.75
N VAL A 49 3.48 3.36 2.93
CA VAL A 49 4.79 2.91 3.42
C VAL A 49 5.67 4.13 3.63
N ILE A 50 6.18 4.33 4.84
CA ILE A 50 7.01 5.47 5.16
C ILE A 50 8.41 4.98 5.53
N MET A 51 9.42 5.58 4.90
CA MET A 51 10.82 5.31 5.19
C MET A 51 11.54 6.59 5.61
N LEU A 52 12.15 6.56 6.80
CA LEU A 52 13.02 7.59 7.32
C LEU A 52 14.40 7.51 6.63
N VAL A 53 14.87 8.63 6.08
CA VAL A 53 16.13 8.72 5.35
C VAL A 53 17.04 9.75 5.99
N GLY A 54 18.16 9.31 6.56
CA GLY A 54 19.23 10.19 7.03
C GLY A 54 20.17 10.54 5.88
N ASN A 55 19.96 11.67 5.22
CA ASN A 55 20.79 12.13 4.11
C ASN A 55 22.08 12.80 4.59
N LYS A 56 23.05 12.92 3.67
CA LYS A 56 24.41 13.45 3.88
C LYS A 56 25.29 12.59 4.76
N SER A 57 25.17 11.27 4.61
CA SER A 57 25.98 10.29 5.36
C SER A 57 27.49 10.41 5.10
N ASP A 58 27.91 11.19 4.10
CA ASP A 58 29.30 11.62 3.86
C ASP A 58 29.83 12.54 4.97
N LEU A 59 28.97 13.35 5.59
CA LEU A 59 29.33 14.29 6.66
C LEU A 59 29.42 13.63 8.05
N ARG A 60 29.97 12.41 8.14
CA ARG A 60 30.07 11.66 9.41
C ARG A 60 30.77 12.43 10.52
N HIS A 61 31.78 13.23 10.17
CA HIS A 61 32.53 14.04 11.12
C HIS A 61 31.74 15.22 11.71
N LEU A 62 30.67 15.65 11.03
CA LEU A 62 29.77 16.71 11.48
C LEU A 62 28.41 16.17 11.93
N ARG A 63 28.34 14.87 12.23
CA ARG A 63 27.11 14.21 12.62
C ARG A 63 26.53 14.84 13.89
N ALA A 64 25.32 15.36 13.75
CA ALA A 64 24.53 15.93 14.84
C ALA A 64 23.42 14.98 15.32
N VAL A 65 23.09 13.95 14.51
CA VAL A 65 22.07 12.95 14.82
C VAL A 65 22.70 11.55 14.82
N PRO A 66 22.79 10.88 15.97
CA PRO A 66 23.24 9.49 16.06
C PRO A 66 22.34 8.55 15.25
N THR A 67 22.95 7.59 14.53
CA THR A 67 22.19 6.58 13.75
C THR A 67 21.26 5.76 14.66
N ASP A 68 21.70 5.42 15.86
CA ASP A 68 20.92 4.60 16.78
C ASP A 68 19.68 5.34 17.30
N GLU A 69 19.77 6.66 17.48
CA GLU A 69 18.62 7.50 17.85
C GLU A 69 17.58 7.51 16.72
N ALA A 70 18.02 7.77 15.49
CA ALA A 70 17.14 7.77 14.33
C ALA A 70 16.53 6.38 14.04
N ARG A 71 17.32 5.31 14.21
CA ARG A 71 16.84 3.92 14.09
C ARG A 71 15.78 3.61 15.15
N ALA A 72 16.02 3.96 16.41
CA ALA A 72 15.05 3.76 17.48
C ALA A 72 13.74 4.54 17.23
N PHE A 73 13.84 5.77 16.70
CA PHE A 73 12.66 6.55 16.30
C PHE A 73 11.89 5.87 15.16
N ALA A 74 12.60 5.34 14.16
CA ALA A 74 11.99 4.63 13.05
C ALA A 74 11.28 3.34 13.51
N GLU A 75 11.94 2.51 14.31
CA GLU A 75 11.37 1.28 14.88
C GLU A 75 10.14 1.57 15.75
N LYS A 76 10.20 2.58 16.62
CA LYS A 76 9.08 3.00 17.47
C LYS A 76 7.86 3.43 16.64
N ASN A 77 8.07 4.01 15.47
CA ASN A 77 7.02 4.51 14.60
C ASN A 77 6.67 3.55 13.45
N ASN A 78 7.23 2.33 13.42
CA ASN A 78 7.07 1.36 12.33
C ASN A 78 7.47 1.94 10.96
N LEU A 79 8.59 2.64 10.90
CA LEU A 79 9.17 3.21 9.69
C LEU A 79 10.41 2.40 9.30
N SER A 80 10.62 2.22 7.99
CA SER A 80 11.90 1.74 7.47
C SER A 80 12.97 2.83 7.63
N PHE A 81 14.24 2.46 7.84
CA PHE A 81 15.31 3.43 8.04
C PHE A 81 16.54 3.13 7.18
N ILE A 82 17.10 4.17 6.56
CA ILE A 82 18.35 4.07 5.81
C ILE A 82 19.11 5.41 5.84
N GLU A 83 20.43 5.36 5.96
CA GLU A 83 21.27 6.55 5.76
C GLU A 83 21.77 6.59 4.33
N THR A 84 21.68 7.76 3.68
CA THR A 84 22.05 7.97 2.30
C THR A 84 23.00 9.15 2.17
N SER A 85 23.77 9.18 1.08
CA SER A 85 24.53 10.36 0.68
C SER A 85 24.26 10.62 -0.79
N ALA A 86 23.55 11.71 -1.05
CA ALA A 86 23.34 12.18 -2.42
C ALA A 86 24.66 12.65 -3.07
N LEU A 87 25.69 12.96 -2.28
CA LEU A 87 26.98 13.44 -2.78
C LEU A 87 27.81 12.31 -3.41
N ASP A 88 27.92 11.17 -2.72
CA ASP A 88 28.70 10.01 -3.17
C ASP A 88 27.81 8.86 -3.71
N SER A 89 26.50 9.08 -3.78
CA SER A 89 25.48 8.11 -4.20
C SER A 89 25.32 6.90 -3.27
N THR A 90 25.87 6.92 -2.06
CA THR A 90 25.74 5.83 -1.08
C THR A 90 24.29 5.62 -0.70
N ASN A 91 23.83 4.38 -0.84
CA ASN A 91 22.50 3.89 -0.45
C ASN A 91 21.31 4.62 -1.10
N VAL A 92 21.53 5.51 -2.07
CA VAL A 92 20.44 6.22 -2.77
C VAL A 92 19.59 5.20 -3.52
N GLU A 93 20.21 4.38 -4.37
CA GLU A 93 19.48 3.35 -5.13
C GLU A 93 18.83 2.31 -4.21
N GLU A 94 19.53 1.91 -3.14
CA GLU A 94 19.02 0.97 -2.15
C GLU A 94 17.78 1.52 -1.41
N SER A 95 17.76 2.81 -1.06
CA SER A 95 16.61 3.43 -0.41
C SER A 95 15.34 3.33 -1.26
N PHE A 96 15.45 3.62 -2.56
CA PHE A 96 14.33 3.51 -3.50
C PHE A 96 13.92 2.06 -3.74
N LYS A 97 14.87 1.14 -3.90
CA LYS A 97 14.57 -0.29 -4.05
C LYS A 97 13.84 -0.84 -2.82
N ASN A 98 14.30 -0.49 -1.62
CA ASN A 98 13.74 -0.98 -0.37
C ASN A 98 12.29 -0.51 -0.21
N ILE A 99 12.02 0.79 -0.39
CA ILE A 99 10.65 1.32 -0.24
C ILE A 99 9.72 0.76 -1.33
N LEU A 100 10.17 0.65 -2.59
CA LEU A 100 9.36 0.09 -3.68
C LEU A 100 9.05 -1.39 -3.45
N THR A 101 10.02 -2.16 -2.97
CA THR A 101 9.83 -3.59 -2.64
C THR A 101 8.81 -3.75 -1.52
N GLU A 102 8.87 -2.89 -0.51
CA GLU A 102 7.95 -2.90 0.62
C GLU A 102 6.52 -2.54 0.20
N ILE A 103 6.37 -1.49 -0.63
CA ILE A 103 5.08 -1.12 -1.24
C ILE A 103 4.52 -2.28 -2.07
N TYR A 104 5.35 -2.88 -2.95
CA TYR A 104 4.94 -3.99 -3.79
C TYR A 104 4.47 -5.19 -2.96
N ARG A 105 5.15 -5.50 -1.87
CA ARG A 105 4.76 -6.58 -0.94
C ARG A 105 3.38 -6.33 -0.32
N ILE A 106 3.10 -5.10 0.11
CA ILE A 106 1.81 -4.75 0.74
C ILE A 106 0.68 -4.77 -0.30
N VAL A 107 0.91 -4.21 -1.49
CA VAL A 107 -0.10 -4.16 -2.57
C VAL A 107 -0.40 -5.56 -3.11
N SER A 108 0.62 -6.40 -3.33
CA SER A 108 0.42 -7.77 -3.83
C SER A 108 -0.35 -8.65 -2.84
N GLN A 109 -0.09 -8.54 -1.53
CA GLN A 109 -0.85 -9.26 -0.51
C GLN A 109 -2.32 -8.85 -0.47
N LYS A 110 -2.62 -7.55 -0.60
CA LYS A 110 -4.00 -7.05 -0.67
C LYS A 110 -4.75 -7.60 -1.89
N GLN A 111 -4.12 -7.62 -3.06
CA GLN A 111 -4.74 -8.17 -4.27
C GLN A 111 -5.09 -9.66 -4.16
N ILE A 112 -4.29 -10.43 -3.42
CA ILE A 112 -4.57 -11.86 -3.18
C ILE A 112 -5.76 -12.00 -2.23
N ALA A 113 -5.79 -11.24 -1.13
CA ALA A 113 -6.89 -11.26 -0.17
C ALA A 113 -8.23 -10.85 -0.80
N GLU A 114 -8.23 -9.83 -1.67
CA GLU A 114 -9.43 -9.38 -2.39
C GLU A 114 -9.95 -10.44 -3.38
N ARG A 115 -9.06 -11.18 -4.05
CA ARG A 115 -9.45 -12.29 -4.94
C ARG A 115 -10.07 -13.45 -4.16
N SER A 116 -9.56 -13.76 -2.98
CA SER A 116 -10.12 -14.81 -2.11
C SER A 116 -11.49 -14.45 -1.55
N ALA A 117 -11.73 -13.16 -1.24
CA ALA A 117 -13.03 -12.68 -0.76
C ALA A 117 -14.11 -12.67 -1.87
N HIS A 118 -13.71 -12.60 -3.14
CA HIS A 118 -14.63 -12.59 -4.28
C HIS A 118 -14.98 -14.01 -4.80
N ASP A 119 -14.34 -15.05 -4.27
CA ASP A 119 -14.59 -16.46 -4.59
C ASP A 119 -15.58 -17.13 -3.61
N GLU A 120 -15.95 -16.47 -2.50
CA GLU A 120 -17.10 -16.88 -1.69
C GLU A 120 -18.41 -16.45 -2.37
N SER A 121 -18.84 -17.24 -3.37
CA SER A 121 -20.17 -17.14 -3.97
C SER A 121 -21.27 -17.48 -2.94
N PRO A 122 -22.35 -16.68 -2.81
CA PRO A 122 -23.52 -17.09 -2.04
C PRO A 122 -24.31 -18.11 -2.87
N GLY A 123 -24.12 -19.41 -2.61
CA GLY A 123 -24.61 -20.44 -3.52
C GLY A 123 -24.97 -21.80 -2.94
N ASN A 124 -25.31 -21.93 -1.65
CA ASN A 124 -25.87 -23.18 -1.13
C ASN A 124 -27.40 -23.09 -0.97
N ASN A 125 -28.10 -23.10 -2.10
CA ASN A 125 -29.45 -23.64 -2.19
C ASN A 125 -29.48 -24.65 -3.35
N VAL A 126 -28.61 -25.66 -3.27
CA VAL A 126 -28.77 -26.87 -4.09
C VAL A 126 -29.94 -27.63 -3.48
N VAL A 127 -31.15 -27.41 -4.00
CA VAL A 127 -32.27 -28.31 -3.75
C VAL A 127 -32.03 -29.53 -4.62
N ASP A 128 -31.82 -30.68 -3.98
CA ASP A 128 -31.62 -31.95 -4.65
C ASP A 128 -32.92 -32.33 -5.39
N ILE A 129 -32.91 -32.19 -6.71
CA ILE A 129 -34.07 -32.57 -7.54
C ILE A 129 -34.01 -34.08 -7.71
N SER A 130 -34.68 -34.78 -6.79
CA SER A 130 -34.98 -36.21 -6.93
C SER A 130 -36.10 -36.39 -7.96
N VAL A 131 -35.73 -36.71 -9.20
CA VAL A 131 -36.69 -37.09 -10.24
C VAL A 131 -37.03 -38.59 -10.06
N PRO A 132 -38.27 -38.97 -9.73
CA PRO A 132 -38.66 -40.38 -9.74
C PRO A 132 -38.66 -40.92 -11.18
N PRO A 133 -38.33 -42.21 -11.39
CA PRO A 133 -38.29 -42.78 -12.72
C PRO A 133 -39.69 -42.78 -13.35
N THR A 134 -39.80 -42.18 -14.53
CA THR A 134 -40.99 -42.26 -15.38
C THR A 134 -41.16 -43.69 -15.88
N THR A 135 -42.24 -44.36 -15.48
CA THR A 135 -42.67 -45.63 -16.06
C THR A 135 -43.25 -45.40 -17.45
N ASP A 136 -42.80 -46.20 -18.41
CA ASP A 136 -43.23 -46.24 -19.80
C ASP A 136 -44.77 -46.28 -19.95
N GLY A 137 -45.30 -45.31 -20.68
CA GLY A 137 -46.73 -45.16 -20.95
C GLY A 137 -47.00 -44.23 -22.12
N GLN A 138 -46.59 -44.65 -23.32
CA GLN A 138 -47.10 -44.30 -24.66
C GLN A 138 -47.47 -42.84 -25.04
N ARG A 139 -46.96 -42.48 -26.23
CA ARG A 139 -47.50 -41.55 -27.26
C ARG A 139 -47.24 -40.05 -27.09
N GLY A 140 -46.07 -39.66 -27.57
CA GLY A 140 -45.86 -38.70 -28.66
C GLY A 140 -46.77 -37.47 -28.78
N SER A 141 -46.17 -36.29 -28.61
CA SER A 141 -46.38 -35.18 -29.52
C SER A 141 -45.09 -34.35 -29.62
N LYS A 142 -44.58 -34.21 -30.84
CA LYS A 142 -43.47 -33.33 -31.19
C LYS A 142 -43.91 -31.89 -30.93
N LEU A 143 -43.20 -31.16 -30.07
CA LEU A 143 -43.22 -29.70 -30.07
C LEU A 143 -41.83 -29.22 -30.45
N GLN A 144 -41.80 -28.60 -31.62
CA GLN A 144 -40.66 -28.09 -32.38
C GLN A 144 -40.33 -26.69 -31.85
N CYS A 145 -39.14 -26.52 -31.28
CA CYS A 145 -38.61 -25.20 -30.92
C CYS A 145 -37.81 -24.60 -32.07
N CYS A 146 -37.83 -23.27 -32.13
CA CYS A 146 -37.07 -22.34 -32.97
C CYS A 146 -37.73 -21.96 -34.31
N GLN A 147 -38.28 -20.74 -34.37
CA GLN A 147 -37.76 -19.68 -35.25
C GLN A 147 -38.27 -18.29 -34.83
N ASN A 148 -37.31 -17.37 -34.70
CA ASN A 148 -37.51 -15.92 -34.59
C ASN A 148 -38.08 -15.38 -35.90
N LEU A 149 -39.12 -14.54 -35.83
CA LEU A 149 -39.11 -13.16 -36.36
C LEU A 149 -40.27 -12.36 -35.75
#